data_AF-A0A7C3UMI4-F1
#
_entry.id   AF-A0A7C3UMI4-F1
#
_cell.length_a   1.000
_cell.length_b   1.000
_cell.length_c   1.000
_cell.angle_alpha   90.00
_cell.angle_beta   90.00
_cell.angle_gamma   90.00
#
_symmetry.space_group_name_H-M   'P 1'
#
loop_
_entity.id
_entity.type
_entity.pdbx_description
1 polymer ?
#
loop_
_entity_poly.entity_id
_entity_poly.type
_entity_poly.pdbx_seq_one_letter_code
_entity_poly.pdbx_strand_id
1 'polypeptide(L)'
;MKKGLLIVLTGNGKGKTTSALGMAFRAMGHGLKVCIIQFIKGSWKYGELESAKRFSDLLDFYVLGKGFTWQSENLEEDIKIAREAWDFAKETINSNKYEMVILDELTYLIKYKMVSEEEIVNFLLNRPENLTVVVTGRDASKLLIDSADLVTEMVSIKHPYDVGVKAQKGIEF
;
A
#
# COMPACT_ATOMS: atom_id res chain seq x y z
N MET A 1 1.77 -11.95 -24.04
CA MET A 1 0.99 -11.33 -22.96
C MET A 1 1.97 -10.74 -21.93
N LYS A 2 1.69 -9.54 -21.39
CA LYS A 2 2.56 -8.92 -20.39
C LYS A 2 2.14 -9.43 -19.00
N LYS A 3 3.04 -10.14 -18.31
CA LYS A 3 2.81 -10.64 -16.94
C LYS A 3 2.77 -9.45 -15.96
N GLY A 4 1.76 -9.40 -15.10
CA GLY A 4 1.67 -8.49 -13.97
C GLY A 4 2.54 -8.97 -12.80
N LEU A 5 3.16 -8.04 -12.09
CA LEU A 5 4.14 -8.36 -11.03
C LEU A 5 3.54 -8.17 -9.63
N LEU A 6 3.97 -9.00 -8.67
CA LEU A 6 3.80 -8.73 -7.25
C LEU A 6 5.09 -8.06 -6.74
N ILE A 7 4.97 -6.82 -6.32
CA ILE A 7 6.10 -5.99 -5.87
C ILE A 7 5.92 -5.71 -4.38
N VAL A 8 6.96 -5.93 -3.58
CA VAL A 8 6.96 -5.61 -2.14
C VAL A 8 8.02 -4.56 -1.84
N LEU A 9 7.59 -3.42 -1.30
CA LEU A 9 8.44 -2.33 -0.85
C LEU A 9 8.42 -2.29 0.69
N THR A 10 9.49 -2.83 1.30
CA THR A 10 9.60 -3.02 2.76
C THR A 10 10.77 -2.24 3.37
N GLY A 11 11.06 -2.47 4.64
CA GLY A 11 12.21 -1.89 5.35
C GLY A 11 11.87 -0.65 6.17
N ASN A 12 12.81 -0.26 7.03
CA ASN A 12 12.62 0.79 8.03
C ASN A 12 12.88 2.22 7.51
N GLY A 13 13.49 2.35 6.34
CA GLY A 13 13.77 3.61 5.67
C GLY A 13 12.53 4.27 5.07
N LYS A 14 12.61 5.59 4.91
CA LYS A 14 11.67 6.41 4.13
C LYS A 14 11.83 6.04 2.65
N GLY A 15 10.71 5.91 1.92
CA GLY A 15 10.74 5.70 0.48
C GLY A 15 9.75 4.66 -0.08
N LYS A 16 9.14 3.83 0.77
CA LYS A 16 8.24 2.74 0.34
C LYS A 16 7.03 3.26 -0.43
N THR A 17 6.17 4.04 0.22
CA THR A 17 4.97 4.63 -0.37
C THR A 17 5.29 5.57 -1.54
N THR A 18 6.31 6.44 -1.40
CA THR A 18 6.70 7.37 -2.47
C THR A 18 7.27 6.65 -3.70
N SER A 19 7.96 5.53 -3.53
CA SER A 19 8.38 4.67 -4.65
C SER A 19 7.18 4.02 -5.33
N ALA A 20 6.20 3.51 -4.57
CA ALA A 20 4.95 2.98 -5.12
C ALA A 20 4.19 4.04 -5.93
N LEU A 21 4.08 5.26 -5.40
CA LEU A 21 3.49 6.40 -6.09
C LEU A 21 4.27 6.77 -7.36
N GLY A 22 5.60 6.73 -7.33
CA GLY A 22 6.42 6.91 -8.52
C GLY A 22 6.11 5.88 -9.63
N MET A 23 5.81 4.63 -9.26
CA MET A 23 5.33 3.62 -10.21
C MET A 23 3.93 3.95 -10.73
N ALA A 24 3.01 4.42 -9.88
CA ALA A 24 1.69 4.89 -10.31
C ALA A 24 1.80 6.04 -11.33
N PHE A 25 2.64 7.05 -11.05
CA PHE A 25 2.89 8.15 -11.98
C PHE A 25 3.44 7.67 -13.32
N ARG A 26 4.35 6.69 -13.31
CA ARG A 26 4.85 6.07 -14.54
C ARG A 26 3.74 5.35 -15.30
N ALA A 27 2.90 4.58 -14.62
CA ALA A 27 1.79 3.87 -15.25
C ALA A 27 0.76 4.84 -15.85
N MET A 28 0.34 5.86 -15.10
CA MET A 28 -0.58 6.91 -15.57
C MET A 28 0.01 7.71 -16.74
N GLY A 29 1.31 7.96 -16.76
CA GLY A 29 2.00 8.59 -17.90
C GLY A 29 1.91 7.78 -19.20
N HIS A 30 1.58 6.49 -19.11
CA HIS A 30 1.29 5.61 -20.23
C HIS A 30 -0.22 5.37 -20.44
N GLY A 31 -1.09 6.14 -19.77
CA GLY A 31 -2.55 6.01 -19.87
C GLY A 31 -3.14 4.79 -19.17
N LEU A 32 -2.37 4.13 -18.31
CA LEU A 32 -2.83 2.97 -17.53
C LEU A 32 -3.60 3.43 -16.30
N LYS A 33 -4.66 2.68 -15.97
CA LYS A 33 -5.49 2.93 -14.78
C LYS A 33 -4.84 2.32 -13.55
N VAL A 34 -4.79 3.11 -12.49
CA VAL A 34 -4.19 2.76 -11.21
C VAL A 34 -5.22 2.91 -10.09
N CYS A 35 -5.22 1.97 -9.16
CA CYS A 35 -5.94 2.11 -7.89
C CYS A 35 -4.96 2.10 -6.73
N ILE A 36 -5.13 2.99 -5.77
CA ILE A 36 -4.39 3.02 -4.52
C ILE A 36 -5.36 2.78 -3.37
N ILE A 37 -5.07 1.77 -2.55
CA ILE A 37 -5.81 1.45 -1.35
C ILE A 37 -4.84 1.58 -0.18
N GLN A 38 -5.12 2.53 0.70
CA GLN A 38 -4.32 2.80 1.89
C GLN A 38 -5.00 2.22 3.13
N PHE A 39 -4.35 1.27 3.79
CA PHE A 39 -4.90 0.53 4.95
C PHE A 39 -4.72 1.24 6.30
N ILE A 40 -3.88 2.27 6.34
CA ILE A 40 -3.65 3.08 7.54
C ILE A 40 -3.91 4.54 7.19
N LYS A 41 -4.86 5.17 7.89
CA LYS A 41 -5.02 6.62 7.81
C LYS A 41 -3.77 7.26 8.43
N GLY A 42 -3.07 8.10 7.67
CA GLY A 42 -2.14 9.03 8.30
C GLY A 42 -2.89 10.00 9.24
N SER A 43 -2.15 10.90 9.85
CA SER A 43 -2.74 12.11 10.44
C SER A 43 -2.41 13.27 9.50
N TRP A 44 -3.42 14.07 9.14
CA TRP A 44 -3.39 15.28 8.29
C TRP A 44 -3.50 15.14 6.75
N LYS A 45 -3.74 16.28 6.10
CA LYS A 45 -3.88 16.41 4.65
C LYS A 45 -2.58 15.95 3.96
N TYR A 46 -2.64 14.82 3.25
CA TYR A 46 -1.51 14.31 2.45
C TYR A 46 -1.55 14.92 1.04
N GLY A 47 -0.40 15.38 0.55
CA GLY A 47 -0.25 15.93 -0.79
C GLY A 47 -0.68 14.96 -1.90
N GLU A 48 -0.58 13.65 -1.67
CA GLU A 48 -0.97 12.59 -2.58
C GLU A 48 -2.47 12.59 -2.88
N LEU A 49 -3.33 12.74 -1.86
CA LEU A 49 -4.78 12.74 -2.05
C LEU A 49 -5.23 13.99 -2.83
N GLU A 50 -4.61 15.14 -2.56
CA GLU A 50 -4.87 16.36 -3.34
C GLU A 50 -4.33 16.24 -4.79
N SER A 51 -3.23 15.53 -4.98
CA SER A 51 -2.68 15.24 -6.31
C SER A 51 -3.56 14.27 -7.08
N ALA A 52 -4.14 13.28 -6.42
CA ALA A 52 -5.01 12.28 -7.05
C ALA A 52 -6.23 12.91 -7.73
N LYS A 53 -6.78 13.99 -7.18
CA LYS A 53 -7.87 14.76 -7.79
C LYS A 53 -7.53 15.32 -9.18
N ARG A 54 -6.25 15.51 -9.49
CA ARG A 54 -5.77 15.98 -10.80
C ARG A 54 -5.68 14.86 -11.84
N PHE A 55 -5.80 13.61 -11.41
CA PHE A 55 -5.69 12.41 -12.25
C PHE A 55 -6.94 11.54 -12.13
N SER A 56 -8.11 12.12 -11.85
CA SER A 56 -9.36 11.38 -11.58
C SER A 56 -9.80 10.43 -12.69
N ASP A 57 -9.31 10.62 -13.91
CA ASP A 57 -9.63 9.76 -15.05
C ASP A 57 -8.78 8.47 -15.08
N LEU A 58 -7.66 8.46 -14.37
CA LEU A 58 -6.64 7.39 -14.36
C LEU A 58 -6.32 6.85 -12.97
N LEU A 59 -6.68 7.57 -11.90
CA LEU A 59 -6.32 7.21 -10.53
C LEU A 59 -7.55 7.22 -9.61
N ASP A 60 -7.86 6.05 -9.09
CA ASP A 60 -8.75 5.90 -7.95
C ASP A 60 -7.90 5.79 -6.67
N PHE A 61 -8.26 6.56 -5.64
CA PHE A 61 -7.55 6.59 -4.36
C PHE A 61 -8.52 6.39 -3.20
N TYR A 62 -8.35 5.29 -2.47
CA TYR A 62 -9.18 4.92 -1.33
C TYR A 62 -8.34 4.88 -0.05
N VAL A 63 -8.83 5.55 0.99
CA VAL A 63 -8.26 5.47 2.35
C VAL A 63 -9.22 4.64 3.18
N LEU A 64 -8.85 3.39 3.46
CA LEU A 64 -9.69 2.42 4.15
C LEU A 64 -9.02 2.03 5.46
N GLY A 65 -9.61 2.42 6.57
CA GLY A 65 -9.04 2.19 7.90
C GLY A 65 -9.32 3.32 8.86
N LYS A 66 -9.36 3.01 10.16
CA LYS A 66 -9.05 4.00 11.19
C LYS A 66 -7.54 4.19 11.16
N GLY A 67 -7.06 5.43 11.28
CA GLY A 67 -5.62 5.63 11.51
C GLY A 67 -5.24 4.81 12.71
N PHE A 68 -4.20 3.99 12.60
CA PHE A 68 -3.72 3.20 13.71
C PHE A 68 -3.20 4.16 14.77
N THR A 69 -4.09 4.57 15.67
CA THR A 69 -3.66 5.02 16.97
C THR A 69 -3.23 3.75 17.69
N TRP A 70 -1.99 3.71 18.16
CA TRP A 70 -1.45 2.66 19.05
C TRP A 70 -2.17 2.62 20.43
N GLN A 71 -3.38 3.18 20.48
CA GLN A 71 -4.24 3.48 21.62
C GLN A 71 -5.70 3.11 21.32
N SER A 72 -5.97 2.26 20.31
CA SER A 72 -7.34 1.83 20.06
C SER A 72 -7.85 1.03 21.26
N GLU A 73 -8.97 1.50 21.82
CA GLU A 73 -9.63 0.86 22.95
C GLU A 73 -10.50 -0.33 22.51
N ASN A 74 -10.67 -0.56 21.20
CA ASN A 74 -11.53 -1.60 20.65
C ASN A 74 -10.88 -2.37 19.48
N LEU A 75 -10.12 -3.40 19.84
CA LEU A 75 -9.43 -4.29 18.90
C LEU A 75 -10.39 -5.02 17.94
N GLU A 76 -11.59 -5.40 18.40
CA GLU A 76 -12.58 -6.11 17.56
C GLU A 76 -13.07 -5.21 16.43
N GLU A 77 -13.29 -3.93 16.71
CA GLU A 77 -13.69 -2.95 15.70
C GLU A 77 -12.58 -2.74 14.66
N ASP A 78 -11.32 -2.65 15.09
CA ASP A 78 -10.20 -2.48 14.17
C ASP A 78 -10.01 -3.70 13.25
N ILE A 79 -10.16 -4.91 13.78
CA ILE A 79 -10.14 -6.14 12.97
C ILE A 79 -11.27 -6.12 11.95
N LYS A 80 -12.48 -5.72 12.35
CA LYS A 80 -13.62 -5.63 11.45
C LYS A 80 -13.34 -4.64 10.31
N ILE A 81 -12.86 -3.44 10.61
CA ILE A 81 -12.54 -2.42 9.61
C ILE A 81 -11.43 -2.89 8.66
N ALA A 82 -10.40 -3.55 9.20
CA ALA A 82 -9.33 -4.12 8.39
C ALA A 82 -9.83 -5.23 7.45
N ARG A 83 -10.78 -6.05 7.90
CA ARG A 83 -11.45 -7.07 7.08
C ARG A 83 -12.27 -6.45 5.96
N GLU A 84 -13.06 -5.43 6.26
CA GLU A 84 -13.84 -4.68 5.24
C GLU A 84 -12.92 -4.02 4.20
N ALA A 85 -11.81 -3.41 4.65
CA ALA A 85 -10.80 -2.84 3.75
C ALA A 85 -10.15 -3.90 2.86
N TRP A 86 -9.87 -5.09 3.41
CA TRP A 86 -9.32 -6.21 2.65
C TRP A 86 -10.32 -6.79 1.65
N ASP A 87 -11.58 -6.93 2.02
CA ASP A 87 -12.64 -7.38 1.11
C ASP A 87 -12.81 -6.40 -0.06
N PHE A 88 -12.80 -5.10 0.20
CA PHE A 88 -12.79 -4.08 -0.85
C PHE A 88 -11.56 -4.21 -1.78
N ALA A 89 -10.37 -4.49 -1.23
CA ALA A 89 -9.18 -4.69 -2.03
C ALA A 89 -9.29 -5.92 -2.94
N LYS A 90 -9.87 -7.03 -2.44
CA LYS A 90 -10.14 -8.22 -3.25
C LYS A 90 -11.10 -7.93 -4.40
N GLU A 91 -12.19 -7.21 -4.13
CA GLU A 91 -13.14 -6.78 -5.16
C GLU A 91 -12.48 -5.88 -6.21
N THR A 92 -11.67 -4.92 -5.76
CA THR A 92 -10.92 -4.01 -6.64
C THR A 92 -9.97 -4.77 -7.56
N ILE A 93 -9.19 -5.70 -7.01
CA ILE A 93 -8.24 -6.54 -7.76
C ILE A 93 -8.96 -7.37 -8.82
N ASN A 94 -10.13 -7.92 -8.50
CA ASN A 94 -10.90 -8.77 -9.42
C ASN A 94 -11.79 -7.99 -10.41
N SER A 95 -11.85 -6.66 -10.30
CA SER A 95 -12.72 -5.83 -11.14
C SER A 95 -12.28 -5.72 -12.60
N ASN A 96 -11.04 -6.10 -12.93
CA ASN A 96 -10.38 -5.91 -14.24
C ASN A 96 -10.37 -4.45 -14.73
N LYS A 97 -10.53 -3.47 -13.83
CA LYS A 97 -10.54 -2.03 -14.16
C LYS A 97 -9.17 -1.37 -14.21
N TYR A 98 -8.16 -2.00 -13.63
CA TYR A 98 -6.85 -1.41 -13.37
C TYR A 98 -5.73 -2.30 -13.90
N GLU A 99 -4.64 -1.68 -14.34
CA GLU A 99 -3.39 -2.38 -14.66
C GLU A 99 -2.42 -2.41 -13.47
N MET A 100 -2.65 -1.54 -12.48
CA MET A 100 -1.89 -1.50 -11.23
C MET A 100 -2.79 -1.25 -10.02
N VAL A 101 -2.61 -2.05 -8.97
CA VAL A 101 -3.22 -1.81 -7.65
C VAL A 101 -2.10 -1.67 -6.62
N ILE A 102 -2.12 -0.58 -5.85
CA ILE A 102 -1.20 -0.35 -4.74
C ILE A 102 -1.94 -0.61 -3.43
N LEU A 103 -1.41 -1.54 -2.64
CA LEU A 103 -1.88 -1.91 -1.31
C LEU A 103 -0.93 -1.27 -0.30
N ASP A 104 -1.17 0.00 0.01
CA ASP A 104 -0.30 0.81 0.86
C ASP A 104 -0.51 0.46 2.34
N GLU A 105 0.59 0.12 3.02
CA GLU A 105 0.65 -0.26 4.43
C GLU A 105 -0.10 -1.58 4.76
N LEU A 106 -0.26 -2.48 3.78
CA LEU A 106 -0.88 -3.79 3.95
C LEU A 106 -0.13 -4.68 4.95
N THR A 107 1.20 -4.54 5.08
CA THR A 107 1.98 -5.40 5.97
C THR A 107 1.55 -5.29 7.43
N TYR A 108 0.91 -4.19 7.83
CA TYR A 108 0.39 -4.03 9.18
C TYR A 108 -0.85 -4.89 9.46
N LEU A 109 -1.69 -5.16 8.45
CA LEU A 109 -2.81 -6.10 8.61
C LEU A 109 -2.31 -7.50 8.94
N ILE A 110 -1.20 -7.90 8.31
CA ILE A 110 -0.50 -9.17 8.57
C ILE A 110 0.15 -9.14 9.96
N LYS A 111 0.95 -8.11 10.24
CA LYS A 111 1.71 -7.97 11.49
C LYS A 111 0.82 -8.02 12.73
N TYR A 112 -0.34 -7.36 12.67
CA TYR A 112 -1.30 -7.32 13.77
C TYR A 112 -2.35 -8.43 13.71
N LYS A 113 -2.19 -9.40 12.80
CA LYS A 113 -3.08 -10.57 12.64
C LYS A 113 -4.55 -10.18 12.44
N MET A 114 -4.80 -9.03 11.82
CA MET A 114 -6.16 -8.57 11.50
C MET A 114 -6.76 -9.39 10.35
N VAL A 115 -5.90 -9.78 9.42
CA VAL A 115 -6.19 -10.70 8.32
C VAL A 115 -5.14 -11.80 8.32
N SER A 116 -5.55 -13.02 8.00
CA SER A 116 -4.62 -14.14 7.88
C SER A 116 -3.59 -13.87 6.78
N GLU A 117 -2.32 -14.09 7.09
CA GLU A 117 -1.24 -13.95 6.11
C GLU A 117 -1.41 -14.91 4.93
N GLU A 118 -1.78 -16.17 5.21
CA GLU A 118 -2.01 -17.18 4.19
C GLU A 118 -3.15 -16.76 3.26
N GLU A 119 -4.22 -16.15 3.79
CA GLU A 119 -5.31 -15.64 2.98
C GLU A 119 -4.82 -14.53 2.03
N ILE A 120 -4.07 -13.56 2.54
CA ILE A 120 -3.53 -12.46 1.74
C ILE A 120 -2.61 -13.01 0.64
N VAL A 121 -1.63 -13.84 1.01
CA VAL A 121 -0.63 -14.35 0.07
C VAL A 121 -1.28 -15.23 -0.99
N ASN A 122 -2.16 -16.16 -0.60
CA ASN A 122 -2.87 -17.02 -1.55
C ASN A 122 -3.73 -16.18 -2.51
N PHE A 123 -4.41 -15.15 -2.02
CA PHE A 123 -5.18 -14.26 -2.90
C PHE A 123 -4.28 -13.51 -3.88
N LEU A 124 -3.18 -12.92 -3.39
CA LEU A 124 -2.24 -12.16 -4.22
C LEU A 124 -1.57 -13.02 -5.29
N LEU A 125 -1.26 -14.29 -5.00
CA LEU A 125 -0.71 -15.24 -5.97
C LEU A 125 -1.73 -15.63 -7.07
N ASN A 126 -3.03 -15.59 -6.75
CA ASN A 126 -4.12 -15.92 -7.67
C ASN A 126 -4.80 -14.68 -8.31
N ARG A 127 -4.18 -13.50 -8.18
CA ARG A 127 -4.65 -12.26 -8.83
C ARG A 127 -4.69 -12.40 -10.37
N PRO A 128 -5.43 -11.54 -11.09
CA PRO A 128 -5.41 -11.53 -12.55
C PRO A 128 -3.99 -11.45 -13.14
N GLU A 129 -3.68 -12.28 -14.13
CA GLU A 129 -2.30 -12.46 -14.64
C GLU A 129 -1.65 -11.19 -15.20
N ASN A 130 -2.45 -10.23 -15.68
CA ASN A 130 -2.00 -8.96 -16.25
C ASN A 130 -1.92 -7.83 -15.21
N LEU A 131 -2.39 -8.05 -13.98
CA LEU A 131 -2.44 -7.03 -12.93
C LEU A 131 -1.12 -6.97 -12.16
N THR A 132 -0.53 -5.78 -12.09
CA THR A 132 0.58 -5.50 -11.17
C THR A 132 0.03 -5.09 -9.81
N VAL A 133 0.50 -5.72 -8.73
CA VAL A 133 0.17 -5.35 -7.37
C VAL A 133 1.43 -4.89 -6.65
N VAL A 134 1.37 -3.72 -6.03
CA VAL A 134 2.46 -3.17 -5.22
C VAL A 134 2.03 -3.14 -3.76
N VAL A 135 2.72 -3.89 -2.91
CA VAL A 135 2.52 -3.92 -1.46
C VAL A 135 3.58 -3.03 -0.81
N THR A 136 3.17 -2.17 0.11
CA THR A 136 4.10 -1.40 0.94
C THR A 136 3.91 -1.71 2.42
N GLY A 137 4.95 -1.44 3.17
CA GLY A 137 4.89 -1.30 4.63
C GLY A 137 6.11 -1.88 5.31
N ARG A 138 6.21 -1.73 6.63
CA ARG A 138 7.34 -2.26 7.40
C ARG A 138 7.17 -3.75 7.67
N ASP A 139 8.27 -4.42 8.00
CA ASP A 139 8.26 -5.78 8.53
C ASP A 139 7.52 -6.81 7.65
N ALA A 140 7.66 -6.70 6.32
CA ALA A 140 7.17 -7.73 5.41
C ALA A 140 7.71 -9.11 5.83
N SER A 141 6.80 -10.05 6.01
CA SER A 141 7.09 -11.41 6.44
C SER A 141 7.84 -12.19 5.37
N LYS A 142 8.54 -13.26 5.79
CA LYS A 142 9.26 -14.14 4.87
C LYS A 142 8.35 -14.73 3.79
N LEU A 143 7.15 -15.17 4.16
CA LEU A 143 6.21 -15.76 3.21
C LEU A 143 5.74 -14.74 2.16
N LEU A 144 5.46 -13.48 2.55
CA LEU A 144 5.15 -12.42 1.59
C LEU A 144 6.33 -12.08 0.67
N ILE A 145 7.55 -12.02 1.23
CA ILE A 145 8.79 -11.77 0.48
C ILE A 145 9.02 -12.87 -0.56
N ASP A 146 8.95 -14.14 -0.15
CA ASP A 146 9.19 -15.29 -1.02
C ASP A 146 8.14 -15.40 -2.14
N SER A 147 6.94 -14.85 -1.92
CA SER A 147 5.83 -14.87 -2.88
C SER A 147 5.92 -13.78 -3.94
N ALA A 148 6.75 -12.75 -3.74
CA ALA A 148 6.82 -11.57 -4.60
C ALA A 148 7.78 -11.77 -5.79
N ASP A 149 7.44 -11.19 -6.93
CA ASP A 149 8.31 -11.15 -8.11
C ASP A 149 9.46 -10.15 -7.93
N LEU A 150 9.25 -9.08 -7.15
CA LEU A 150 10.26 -8.06 -6.83
C LEU A 150 10.13 -7.65 -5.37
N VAL A 151 11.25 -7.60 -4.66
CA VAL A 151 11.32 -7.06 -3.29
C VAL A 151 12.40 -5.99 -3.22
N THR A 152 12.07 -4.85 -2.61
CA THR A 152 13.07 -3.83 -2.25
C THR A 152 12.95 -3.51 -0.77
N GLU A 153 14.06 -3.64 -0.06
CA GLU A 153 14.18 -3.21 1.32
C GLU A 153 14.77 -1.79 1.38
N MET A 154 13.97 -0.84 1.87
CA MET A 154 14.42 0.51 2.17
C MET A 154 15.17 0.50 3.51
N VAL A 155 16.49 0.47 3.48
CA VAL A 155 17.33 0.53 4.68
C VAL A 155 17.55 1.99 5.10
N SER A 156 17.28 2.32 6.36
CA SER A 156 17.50 3.67 6.89
C SER A 156 18.98 3.89 7.22
N ILE A 157 19.74 4.43 6.26
CA ILE A 157 21.16 4.78 6.49
C ILE A 157 21.30 6.05 7.32
N LYS A 158 20.41 7.04 7.10
CA LYS A 158 20.31 8.28 7.87
C LYS A 158 18.93 8.88 7.68
N HIS A 159 18.34 9.44 8.74
CA HIS A 159 17.07 10.15 8.65
C HIS A 159 17.14 11.52 9.34
N PRO A 160 16.57 12.61 8.78
CA PRO A 160 16.58 13.93 9.43
C PRO A 160 15.95 13.95 10.82
N TYR A 161 14.98 13.06 11.05
CA TYR A 161 14.36 12.86 12.37
C TYR A 161 15.39 12.49 13.45
N ASP A 162 16.45 11.77 13.10
CA ASP A 162 17.49 11.33 14.05
C ASP A 162 18.27 12.53 14.64
N VAL A 163 18.23 13.68 13.95
CA VAL A 163 18.82 14.95 14.41
C VAL A 163 17.75 15.98 14.79
N GLY A 164 16.51 15.54 15.07
CA GLY A 164 15.42 16.36 15.59
C GLY A 164 14.68 17.19 14.55
N VAL A 165 14.92 16.98 13.24
CA VAL A 165 14.15 17.66 12.19
C VAL A 165 12.74 17.06 12.15
N LYS A 166 11.73 17.94 12.32
CA LYS A 166 10.31 17.57 12.27
C LYS A 166 9.85 17.36 10.83
N ALA A 167 8.77 16.62 10.65
CA ALA A 167 8.11 16.41 9.36
C ALA A 167 7.78 17.73 8.66
N GLN A 168 8.03 17.79 7.35
CA GLN A 168 7.86 18.96 6.51
C GLN A 168 6.85 18.70 5.40
N LYS A 169 6.06 19.73 5.10
CA LYS A 169 5.09 19.70 3.98
C LYS A 169 5.83 19.54 2.65
N GLY A 170 5.37 18.62 1.81
CA GLY A 170 5.95 18.26 0.52
C GLY A 170 7.10 17.25 0.60
N ILE A 171 7.54 16.85 1.80
CA ILE A 171 8.61 15.86 2.01
C ILE A 171 8.08 14.65 2.79
N GLU A 172 7.44 14.89 3.93
CA GLU A 172 6.83 13.84 4.77
C GLU A 172 5.30 13.76 4.63
N PHE A 173 4.63 14.87 4.31
CA PHE A 173 3.18 14.95 4.12
C PHE A 173 2.76 16.05 3.14
#